data_AF-A0A7G3B7K4-F1
#
_entry.id   AF-A0A7G3B7K4-F1
#
_cell.length_a   1.000
_cell.length_b   1.000
_cell.length_c   1.000
_cell.angle_alpha   90.00
_cell.angle_beta   90.00
_cell.angle_gamma   90.00
#
_symmetry.space_group_name_H-M   'P 1'
#
loop_
_entity.id
_entity.type
_entity.pdbx_description
1 polymer ?
#
loop_
_entity_poly.entity_id
_entity_poly.type
_entity_poly.pdbx_seq_one_letter_code
_entity_poly.pdbx_strand_id
1 'polypeptide(L)'
;MCRCFITIDALAIVCIGLLDDPANNTHYRTFVTQRTIALCYATFGAYIIISGAYLLGKVFQDTMTWKTAALLNFIGAILFVACGAALLRDWSETKNRNYWHPNTQRMDLLCAAGSVAVVAAVVFLVDLLATLRQGVRGYLE
;
A
#
# COMPACT_ATOMS: atom_id res chain seq x y z
N MET A 1 4.38 18.79 -3.14
CA MET A 1 4.31 17.81 -2.03
C MET A 1 2.88 17.37 -1.71
N CYS A 2 1.92 18.25 -1.35
CA CYS A 2 0.55 17.81 -1.03
C CYS A 2 -0.15 16.98 -2.12
N ARG A 3 0.14 17.27 -3.41
CA ARG A 3 -0.44 16.52 -4.54
C ARG A 3 -0.03 15.04 -4.58
N CYS A 4 1.20 14.69 -4.18
CA CYS A 4 1.65 13.30 -4.18
C CYS A 4 1.01 12.49 -3.03
N PHE A 5 0.90 13.09 -1.84
CA PHE A 5 0.24 12.46 -0.69
C PHE A 5 -1.21 12.06 -0.99
N ILE A 6 -1.98 12.94 -1.65
CA ILE A 6 -3.37 12.65 -2.04
C ILE A 6 -3.46 11.44 -2.99
N THR A 7 -2.55 11.31 -3.96
CA THR A 7 -2.50 10.14 -4.87
C THR A 7 -2.20 8.85 -4.13
N ILE A 8 -1.33 8.90 -3.13
CA ILE A 8 -0.93 7.74 -2.33
C ILE A 8 -2.09 7.25 -1.47
N ASP A 9 -2.83 8.17 -0.85
CA ASP A 9 -4.03 7.86 -0.06
C ASP A 9 -5.12 7.23 -0.92
N ALA A 10 -5.34 7.75 -2.12
CA ALA A 10 -6.30 7.17 -3.06
C ALA A 10 -5.93 5.73 -3.43
N LEU A 11 -4.65 5.44 -3.69
CA LEU A 11 -4.18 4.08 -3.98
C LEU A 11 -4.36 3.14 -2.79
N ALA A 12 -4.07 3.60 -1.57
CA ALA A 12 -4.26 2.81 -0.35
C ALA A 12 -5.75 2.47 -0.11
N ILE A 13 -6.66 3.43 -0.33
CA ILE A 13 -8.11 3.22 -0.20
C ILE A 13 -8.61 2.22 -1.24
N VAL A 14 -8.16 2.33 -2.49
CA VAL A 14 -8.50 1.37 -3.55
C VAL A 14 -7.99 -0.04 -3.21
N CYS A 15 -6.77 -0.17 -2.67
CA CYS A 15 -6.24 -1.45 -2.20
C CYS A 15 -7.11 -2.07 -1.08
N ILE A 16 -7.56 -1.27 -0.12
CA ILE A 16 -8.47 -1.74 0.95
C ILE A 16 -9.80 -2.20 0.35
N GLY A 17 -10.40 -1.43 -0.57
CA GLY A 17 -11.65 -1.80 -1.23
C GLY A 17 -11.53 -3.09 -2.05
N LEU A 18 -10.38 -3.31 -2.71
CA LEU A 18 -10.09 -4.57 -3.42
C LEU A 18 -9.88 -5.76 -2.47
N LEU A 19 -9.41 -5.52 -1.25
CA LEU A 19 -9.18 -6.54 -0.22
C LEU A 19 -10.41 -6.87 0.62
N ASP A 20 -11.41 -6.00 0.65
CA ASP A 20 -12.61 -6.19 1.46
C ASP A 20 -13.46 -7.38 0.99
N ASP A 21 -13.66 -7.49 -0.33
CA ASP A 21 -14.41 -8.59 -0.95
C ASP A 21 -13.79 -9.98 -0.67
N PRO A 22 -12.47 -10.21 -0.83
CA PRO A 22 -11.84 -11.49 -0.49
C PRO A 22 -11.73 -11.73 1.02
N ALA A 23 -11.66 -10.69 1.86
CA ALA A 23 -11.53 -10.83 3.32
C ALA A 23 -12.84 -11.22 4.02
N ASN A 24 -13.98 -10.75 3.51
CA ASN A 24 -15.29 -10.95 4.13
C ASN A 24 -16.01 -12.23 3.66
N ASN A 25 -15.49 -12.91 2.64
CA ASN A 25 -16.06 -14.16 2.12
C ASN A 25 -15.46 -15.41 2.78
N THR A 26 -16.30 -16.16 3.52
CA THR A 26 -15.93 -17.35 4.34
C THR A 26 -15.15 -18.44 3.58
N HIS A 27 -15.38 -18.59 2.26
CA HIS A 27 -14.74 -19.62 1.44
C HIS A 27 -13.27 -19.32 1.05
N TYR A 28 -12.80 -18.07 1.14
CA TYR A 28 -11.41 -17.70 0.76
C TYR A 28 -10.46 -17.55 1.95
N ARG A 29 -10.99 -17.50 3.18
CA ARG A 29 -10.20 -17.46 4.43
C ARG A 29 -9.30 -18.67 4.63
N THR A 30 -9.61 -19.79 4.00
CA THR A 30 -8.80 -21.02 4.04
C THR A 30 -7.59 -20.98 3.09
N PHE A 31 -7.57 -20.06 2.12
CA PHE A 31 -6.55 -20.04 1.05
C PHE A 31 -5.63 -18.83 1.13
N VAL A 32 -6.16 -17.65 1.47
CA VAL A 32 -5.31 -16.49 1.79
C VAL A 32 -4.95 -16.56 3.26
N THR A 33 -3.66 -16.57 3.56
CA THR A 33 -3.21 -16.67 4.94
C THR A 33 -3.75 -15.46 5.72
N GLN A 34 -4.52 -15.70 6.78
CA GLN A 34 -5.12 -14.63 7.59
C GLN A 34 -4.07 -13.64 8.13
N ARG A 35 -2.81 -14.09 8.24
CA ARG A 35 -1.63 -13.27 8.57
C ARG A 35 -1.27 -12.28 7.46
N THR A 36 -1.33 -12.69 6.19
CA THR A 36 -1.08 -11.82 5.02
C THR A 36 -2.14 -10.71 4.94
N ILE A 37 -3.41 -11.06 5.15
CA ILE A 37 -4.51 -10.08 5.17
C ILE A 37 -4.33 -9.10 6.33
N ALA A 38 -4.04 -9.60 7.54
CA ALA A 38 -3.79 -8.75 8.70
C ALA A 38 -2.61 -7.79 8.48
N LEU A 39 -1.52 -8.27 7.86
CA LEU A 39 -0.37 -7.44 7.49
C LEU A 39 -0.77 -6.34 6.50
N CYS A 40 -1.57 -6.66 5.48
CA CYS A 40 -2.03 -5.71 4.48
C CYS A 40 -2.94 -4.63 5.09
N TYR A 41 -3.95 -5.03 5.89
CA TYR A 41 -4.83 -4.07 6.58
C TYR A 41 -4.06 -3.18 7.57
N ALA A 42 -3.13 -3.75 8.32
CA ALA A 42 -2.29 -2.98 9.23
C ALA A 42 -1.43 -1.96 8.47
N THR A 43 -0.84 -2.38 7.35
CA THR A 43 0.02 -1.53 6.52
C THR A 43 -0.76 -0.40 5.87
N PHE A 44 -1.86 -0.70 5.17
CA PHE A 44 -2.66 0.31 4.48
C PHE A 44 -3.36 1.24 5.47
N GLY A 45 -3.91 0.70 6.55
CA GLY A 45 -4.55 1.49 7.60
C GLY A 45 -3.57 2.43 8.31
N ALA A 46 -2.40 1.93 8.72
CA ALA A 46 -1.37 2.76 9.34
C ALA A 46 -0.91 3.87 8.40
N TYR A 47 -0.75 3.56 7.10
CA TYR A 47 -0.29 4.56 6.14
C TYR A 47 -1.31 5.68 5.91
N ILE A 48 -2.61 5.36 5.82
CA ILE A 48 -3.70 6.34 5.69
C ILE A 48 -3.78 7.25 6.92
N ILE A 49 -3.59 6.70 8.12
CA ILE A 49 -3.61 7.50 9.36
C ILE A 49 -2.40 8.45 9.40
N ILE A 50 -1.22 7.92 9.06
CA ILE A 50 0.03 8.69 9.07
C ILE A 50 -0.03 9.82 8.02
N SER A 51 -0.40 9.52 6.77
CA SER A 51 -0.57 10.50 5.70
C SER A 51 -1.67 11.52 5.99
N GLY A 52 -2.79 11.09 6.58
CA GLY A 52 -3.87 11.98 7.02
C GLY A 52 -3.40 12.98 8.08
N ALA A 53 -2.62 12.52 9.06
CA ALA A 53 -1.99 13.39 10.05
C ALA A 53 -1.02 14.40 9.39
N TYR A 54 -0.26 13.98 8.38
CA TYR A 54 0.59 14.90 7.60
C TYR A 54 -0.20 15.95 6.85
N LEU A 55 -1.30 15.56 6.22
CA LEU A 55 -2.16 16.47 5.47
C LEU A 55 -2.77 17.52 6.40
N LEU A 56 -3.20 17.12 7.60
CA LEU A 56 -3.69 18.03 8.63
C LEU A 56 -2.58 18.96 9.16
N GLY A 57 -1.39 18.45 9.46
CA GLY A 57 -0.26 19.28 9.88
C GLY A 57 0.08 20.38 8.88
N LYS A 58 0.02 20.05 7.58
CA LYS A 58 0.13 21.03 6.48
C LYS A 58 -0.94 22.13 6.51
N VAL A 59 -2.19 21.79 6.85
CA VAL A 59 -3.29 22.75 6.98
C VAL A 59 -3.04 23.72 8.13
N PHE A 60 -2.44 23.25 9.24
CA PHE A 60 -2.06 24.08 10.38
C PHE A 60 -0.73 24.83 10.18
N GLN A 61 -0.18 24.84 8.96
CA GLN A 61 1.14 25.41 8.62
C GLN A 61 2.31 24.83 9.43
N ASP A 62 2.14 23.67 10.05
CA ASP A 62 3.20 22.99 10.77
C ASP A 62 4.13 22.28 9.77
N THR A 63 5.38 22.73 9.69
CA THR A 63 6.35 22.26 8.70
C THR A 63 7.14 21.08 9.26
N MET A 64 6.68 19.87 8.95
CA MET A 64 7.47 18.68 9.23
C MET A 64 8.78 18.69 8.40
N THR A 65 9.90 18.38 9.07
CA THR A 65 11.22 18.22 8.45
C THR A 65 11.21 17.23 7.29
N TRP A 66 11.84 17.60 6.17
CA TRP A 66 11.95 16.74 4.99
C TRP A 66 12.57 15.36 5.25
N LYS A 67 13.40 15.24 6.30
CA LYS A 67 14.03 13.99 6.75
C LYS A 67 13.00 12.96 7.22
N THR A 68 11.98 13.37 7.98
CA THR A 68 10.96 12.45 8.50
C THR A 68 9.99 12.02 7.41
N ALA A 69 9.63 12.93 6.50
CA ALA A 69 8.87 12.60 5.30
C ALA A 69 9.60 11.58 4.40
N ALA A 70 10.90 11.75 4.17
CA ALA A 70 11.70 10.79 3.41
C ALA A 70 11.78 9.42 4.09
N LEU A 71 12.01 9.39 5.41
CA LEU A 71 12.05 8.13 6.17
C LEU A 71 10.73 7.36 6.09
N LEU A 72 9.60 8.06 6.21
CA LEU A 72 8.30 7.41 6.14
C LEU A 72 7.94 6.91 4.75
N ASN A 73 8.27 7.65 3.70
CA ASN A 73 8.11 7.17 2.33
C ASN A 73 8.98 5.94 2.05
N PHE A 74 10.18 5.86 2.62
CA PHE A 74 11.03 4.68 2.52
C PHE A 74 10.45 3.46 3.24
N ILE A 75 9.95 3.64 4.46
CA ILE A 75 9.27 2.59 5.23
C ILE A 75 8.00 2.13 4.49
N GLY A 76 7.22 3.07 3.96
CA GLY A 76 6.03 2.80 3.14
C GLY A 76 6.34 1.96 1.91
N ALA A 77 7.40 2.31 1.17
CA ALA A 77 7.82 1.54 0.01
C ALA A 77 8.12 0.07 0.37
N ILE A 78 8.90 -0.18 1.43
CA ILE A 78 9.26 -1.54 1.86
C ILE A 78 8.01 -2.33 2.27
N LEU A 79 7.12 -1.72 3.04
CA LEU A 79 5.91 -2.37 3.53
C LEU A 79 4.93 -2.69 2.39
N PHE A 80 4.76 -1.81 1.42
CA PHE A 80 3.93 -2.06 0.24
C PHE A 80 4.51 -3.15 -0.66
N VAL A 81 5.84 -3.20 -0.83
CA VAL A 81 6.50 -4.33 -1.52
C VAL A 81 6.26 -5.64 -0.78
N ALA A 82 6.41 -5.65 0.54
CA ALA A 82 6.18 -6.84 1.35
C ALA A 82 4.73 -7.34 1.25
N CYS A 83 3.76 -6.43 1.29
CA CYS A 83 2.33 -6.76 1.10
C CYS A 83 2.06 -7.30 -0.31
N GLY A 84 2.55 -6.63 -1.35
CA GLY A 84 2.40 -7.08 -2.74
C GLY A 84 3.03 -8.46 -2.97
N ALA A 85 4.24 -8.70 -2.45
CA ALA A 85 4.92 -9.99 -2.55
C ALA A 85 4.16 -11.11 -1.82
N ALA A 86 3.65 -10.84 -0.63
CA ALA A 86 2.89 -11.83 0.14
C ALA A 86 1.55 -12.18 -0.54
N LEU A 87 0.83 -11.19 -1.08
CA LEU A 87 -0.42 -11.39 -1.84
C LEU A 87 -0.17 -12.20 -3.12
N LEU A 88 0.86 -11.85 -3.90
CA LEU A 88 1.20 -12.55 -5.13
C LEU A 88 1.69 -13.99 -4.87
N ARG A 89 2.41 -14.22 -3.76
CA ARG A 89 2.80 -15.57 -3.32
C ARG A 89 1.57 -16.42 -3.00
N ASP A 90 0.64 -15.90 -2.19
CA ASP A 90 -0.57 -16.64 -1.81
C ASP A 90 -1.48 -16.90 -3.05
N TRP A 91 -1.52 -15.97 -4.00
CA TRP A 91 -2.17 -16.18 -5.30
C TRP A 91 -1.51 -17.30 -6.11
N SER A 92 -0.17 -17.28 -6.24
CA SER A 92 0.57 -18.28 -7.02
C SER A 92 0.44 -19.70 -6.42
N GLU A 93 0.48 -19.82 -5.09
CA GLU A 93 0.29 -21.09 -4.40
C GLU A 93 -1.12 -21.66 -4.63
N THR A 94 -2.15 -20.80 -4.60
CA THR A 94 -3.53 -21.22 -4.85
C THR A 94 -3.73 -21.70 -6.29
N LYS A 95 -3.08 -21.03 -7.25
CA LYS A 95 -3.08 -21.44 -8.67
C LYS A 95 -2.37 -22.78 -8.89
N ASN A 96 -1.21 -22.99 -8.27
CA ASN A 96 -0.41 -24.22 -8.41
C ASN A 96 -1.09 -25.46 -7.83
N ARG A 97 -1.98 -25.31 -6.84
CA ARG A 97 -2.77 -26.43 -6.29
C ARG A 97 -3.93 -26.87 -7.18
N ASN A 98 -4.04 -26.32 -8.40
CA ASN A 98 -5.04 -26.66 -9.42
C ASN A 98 -6.50 -26.62 -8.91
N TYR A 99 -6.76 -25.79 -7.90
CA TYR A 99 -8.05 -25.69 -7.26
C TYR A 99 -8.91 -24.68 -8.04
N TRP A 100 -9.56 -25.16 -9.10
CA TRP A 100 -10.42 -24.34 -9.96
C TRP A 100 -11.75 -24.07 -9.24
N HIS A 101 -11.79 -23.03 -8.41
CA HIS A 101 -13.04 -22.56 -7.84
C HIS A 101 -13.93 -21.99 -8.96
N PRO A 102 -15.26 -22.24 -8.96
CA PRO A 102 -16.19 -21.68 -9.96
C PRO A 102 -16.26 -20.15 -9.97
N ASN A 103 -15.62 -19.46 -9.01
CA ASN A 103 -15.58 -18.00 -8.93
C ASN A 103 -14.15 -17.46 -9.13
N THR A 104 -13.65 -17.50 -10.37
CA THR A 104 -12.33 -16.96 -10.75
C THR A 104 -12.17 -15.47 -10.47
N GLN A 105 -13.28 -14.73 -10.44
CA GLN A 105 -13.31 -13.28 -10.22
C GLN A 105 -12.61 -12.83 -8.94
N ARG A 106 -12.65 -13.62 -7.86
CA ARG A 106 -12.00 -13.28 -6.58
C ARG A 106 -10.48 -13.52 -6.59
N MET A 107 -10.02 -14.52 -7.34
CA MET A 107 -8.59 -14.76 -7.56
C MET A 107 -7.98 -13.64 -8.40
N ASP A 108 -8.72 -13.14 -9.38
CA ASP A 108 -8.31 -11.98 -10.18
C ASP A 108 -8.27 -10.70 -9.33
N LEU A 109 -9.20 -10.55 -8.38
CA LEU A 109 -9.20 -9.43 -7.44
C LEU A 109 -7.99 -9.45 -6.49
N LEU A 110 -7.59 -10.64 -6.01
CA LEU A 110 -6.39 -10.79 -5.18
C LEU A 110 -5.10 -10.46 -5.96
N CYS A 111 -5.01 -10.93 -7.21
CA CYS A 111 -3.92 -10.58 -8.11
C CYS A 111 -3.89 -9.09 -8.42
N ALA A 112 -5.07 -8.50 -8.69
CA ALA A 112 -5.22 -7.07 -8.89
C ALA A 112 -4.75 -6.28 -7.67
N ALA A 113 -5.14 -6.67 -6.45
CA ALA A 113 -4.71 -6.02 -5.21
C ALA A 113 -3.19 -6.09 -5.03
N GLY A 114 -2.59 -7.25 -5.28
CA GLY A 114 -1.13 -7.42 -5.27
C GLY A 114 -0.43 -6.53 -6.30
N SER A 115 -0.96 -6.45 -7.52
CA SER A 115 -0.41 -5.62 -8.59
C SER A 115 -0.49 -4.12 -8.27
N VAL A 116 -1.60 -3.66 -7.70
CA VAL A 116 -1.78 -2.26 -7.29
C VAL A 116 -0.84 -1.93 -6.12
N ALA A 117 -0.62 -2.85 -5.18
CA ALA A 117 0.34 -2.67 -4.11
C ALA A 117 1.79 -2.51 -4.64
N VAL A 118 2.17 -3.24 -5.68
CA VAL A 118 3.48 -3.07 -6.35
C VAL A 118 3.56 -1.72 -7.05
N VAL A 119 2.52 -1.28 -7.76
CA VAL A 119 2.48 0.05 -8.38
C VAL A 119 2.59 1.14 -7.31
N ALA A 120 1.88 1.00 -6.19
CA ALA A 120 1.96 1.92 -5.07
C ALA A 120 3.37 1.98 -4.49
N ALA A 121 4.08 0.85 -4.36
CA ALA A 121 5.49 0.84 -3.95
C ALA A 121 6.40 1.64 -4.91
N VAL A 122 6.18 1.55 -6.22
CA VAL A 122 6.91 2.35 -7.21
C VAL A 122 6.61 3.84 -7.04
N VAL A 123 5.34 4.20 -6.80
CA VAL A 123 4.95 5.58 -6.53
C VAL A 123 5.64 6.10 -5.27
N PHE A 124 5.73 5.30 -4.21
CA PHE A 124 6.49 5.65 -2.99
C PHE A 124 7.97 5.90 -3.27
N LEU A 125 8.60 5.06 -4.09
CA LEU A 125 10.01 5.26 -4.48
C LEU A 125 10.21 6.53 -5.29
N VAL A 126 9.30 6.83 -6.22
CA VAL A 126 9.36 8.08 -7.00
C VAL A 126 9.19 9.29 -6.09
N ASP A 127 8.26 9.24 -5.13
CA ASP A 127 8.05 10.33 -4.18
C ASP A 127 9.23 10.51 -3.21
N LEU A 128 9.85 9.41 -2.79
CA LEU A 128 11.09 9.43 -2.03
C LEU A 128 12.22 10.13 -2.81
N LEU A 129 12.43 9.74 -4.07
CA LEU A 129 13.46 10.35 -4.93
C LEU A 129 13.18 11.85 -5.17
N ALA A 130 11.92 12.22 -5.36
CA ALA A 130 11.53 13.62 -5.49
C ALA A 130 11.81 14.40 -4.20
N THR A 131 11.46 13.83 -3.04
CA THR A 131 11.71 14.43 -1.72
C THR A 131 13.19 14.60 -1.45
N LEU A 132 14.01 13.58 -1.73
CA LEU A 132 15.47 13.65 -1.59
C LEU A 132 16.08 14.69 -2.52
N ARG A 133 15.64 14.77 -3.78
CA ARG A 133 16.11 15.79 -4.72
C ARG A 133 15.79 17.21 -4.26
N GLN A 134 14.61 17.43 -3.67
CA GLN A 134 14.22 18.73 -3.14
C GLN A 134 14.99 19.09 -1.85
N GLY A 135 15.22 18.10 -0.98
CA GLY A 135 16.01 18.27 0.24
C GLY A 135 17.48 18.59 -0.04
N VAL A 136 18.11 17.89 -1.00
CA VAL A 136 19.51 18.10 -1.39
C VAL A 136 19.72 19.46 -2.08
N ARG A 137 18.70 19.99 -2.76
CA ARG A 137 18.77 21.32 -3.39
C ARG A 137 18.54 22.49 -2.44
N GLY A 138 18.34 22.26 -1.13
CA GLY A 138 18.18 23.33 -0.14
C GLY A 138 16.88 24.14 -0.26
N TYR A 139 15.85 23.61 -0.94
CA TYR A 139 14.55 24.30 -1.09
C TYR A 139 13.59 24.05 0.10
N LEU A 140 14.02 23.35 1.14
CA LEU A 140 13.19 22.85 2.25
C LEU A 140 13.72 23.30 3.63
N GLU A 141 14.51 24.39 3.65
CA GLU A 141 14.85 25.14 4.86
C GLU A 141 13.84 26.26 5.13
#